data_AF-A0A973FMA5-F1
#
_entry.id   AF-A0A973FMA5-F1
#
_cell.length_a   1.000
_cell.length_b   1.000
_cell.length_c   1.000
_cell.angle_alpha   90.00
_cell.angle_beta   90.00
_cell.angle_gamma   90.00
#
_symmetry.space_group_name_H-M   'P 1'
#
loop_
_entity.id
_entity.type
_entity.pdbx_description
1 polymer ?
#
loop_
_entity_poly.entity_id
_entity_poly.type
_entity_poly.pdbx_seq_one_letter_code
_entity_poly.pdbx_strand_id
1 'polypeptide(L)'
;MHDYYETLQVHPKADADAIRAAYERLRQRYDTAVLASAPDEQVASARHRRDELERAYAVLGDPARRTAFDQEIIARNARRPPVQPAKSAEVDPHDDSMIDYRPLPPAQRQERAKDFNPQPYLPTSQAPRQVGRRIEGRSRLPSWLPAVLIVAVATFAIVLITLLTTVSGSSRQAADGQSAATTGPVAGTTPTVSTDEVVNQFESQLAAARQVANQVPTNANAWIELGNALYDSVVVVRELIDSGHGNLDTLYVERLPRWLEARDAYVKALAITPGNPTVQADMASALCYYGAGVNDQSYVAQGLTAAEQAVSAAPEHGRALLSKGLCLAVSDPPQTAAALEQWQKAIVMPNVEPGVVQQARQLIAAYSR
;
A
#
# COMPACT_ATOMS: atom_id res chain seq x y z
N MET A 1 25.17 -0.80 -8.05
CA MET A 1 25.49 -2.24 -8.19
C MET A 1 24.31 -2.99 -7.63
N HIS A 2 23.74 -3.89 -8.41
CA HIS A 2 22.44 -4.50 -8.11
C HIS A 2 22.58 -5.53 -6.98
N ASP A 3 21.68 -5.47 -6.00
CA ASP A 3 21.55 -6.50 -4.99
C ASP A 3 20.81 -7.70 -5.61
N TYR A 4 21.55 -8.73 -6.01
CA TYR A 4 20.98 -9.91 -6.65
C TYR A 4 20.04 -10.69 -5.72
N TYR A 5 20.21 -10.60 -4.40
CA TYR A 5 19.31 -11.23 -3.44
C TYR A 5 17.95 -10.52 -3.43
N GLU A 6 17.96 -9.19 -3.49
CA GLU A 6 16.76 -8.37 -3.63
C GLU A 6 16.07 -8.61 -4.98
N THR A 7 16.84 -8.69 -6.09
CA THR A 7 16.29 -9.00 -7.43
C THR A 7 15.55 -10.34 -7.46
N LEU A 8 16.07 -11.38 -6.80
CA LEU A 8 15.39 -12.68 -6.70
C LEU A 8 14.38 -12.77 -5.54
N GLN A 9 14.21 -11.70 -4.76
CA GLN A 9 13.31 -11.65 -3.59
C GLN A 9 13.61 -12.75 -2.56
N VAL A 10 14.89 -13.01 -2.31
CA VAL A 10 15.35 -14.05 -1.38
C VAL A 10 16.30 -13.46 -0.34
N HIS A 11 16.32 -14.05 0.86
CA HIS A 11 17.24 -13.62 1.90
C HIS A 11 18.69 -14.06 1.56
N PRO A 12 19.74 -13.31 1.94
CA PRO A 12 21.15 -13.71 1.70
C PRO A 12 21.54 -15.08 2.27
N LYS A 13 20.77 -15.56 3.26
CA LYS A 13 20.94 -16.90 3.88
C LYS A 13 20.09 -18.01 3.22
N ALA A 14 19.37 -17.72 2.15
CA ALA A 14 18.56 -18.71 1.44
C ALA A 14 19.44 -19.86 0.91
N ASP A 15 18.93 -21.09 0.97
CA ASP A 15 19.58 -22.24 0.35
C ASP A 15 19.39 -22.24 -1.17
N ALA A 16 20.08 -23.16 -1.86
CA ALA A 16 20.05 -23.23 -3.32
C ALA A 16 18.66 -23.59 -3.87
N ASP A 17 17.89 -24.39 -3.12
CA ASP A 17 16.54 -24.80 -3.53
C ASP A 17 15.57 -23.63 -3.44
N ALA A 18 15.65 -22.81 -2.38
CA ALA A 18 14.86 -21.60 -2.23
C ALA A 18 15.19 -20.55 -3.32
N ILE A 19 16.47 -20.40 -3.67
CA ILE A 19 16.91 -19.50 -4.75
C ILE A 19 16.35 -19.97 -6.10
N ARG A 20 16.44 -21.27 -6.40
CA ARG A 20 15.90 -21.87 -7.62
C ARG A 20 14.38 -21.74 -7.70
N ALA A 21 13.67 -22.08 -6.63
CA ALA A 21 12.21 -21.97 -6.58
C ALA A 21 11.74 -20.52 -6.74
N ALA A 22 12.44 -19.55 -6.13
CA ALA A 22 12.15 -18.13 -6.30
C ALA A 22 12.38 -17.67 -7.74
N TYR A 23 13.50 -18.07 -8.37
CA TYR A 23 13.79 -17.79 -9.76
C TYR A 23 12.73 -18.38 -10.70
N GLU A 24 12.36 -19.64 -10.55
CA GLU A 24 11.35 -20.29 -11.40
C GLU A 24 9.99 -19.59 -11.30
N ARG A 25 9.55 -19.27 -10.07
CA ARG A 25 8.32 -18.51 -9.82
C ARG A 25 8.35 -17.13 -10.48
N LEU A 26 9.46 -16.40 -10.37
CA LEU A 26 9.60 -15.06 -10.95
C LEU A 26 9.73 -15.12 -12.48
N ARG A 27 10.45 -16.11 -13.02
CA ARG A 27 10.56 -16.32 -14.47
C ARG A 27 9.21 -16.63 -15.09
N GLN A 28 8.40 -17.49 -14.47
CA GLN A 28 7.05 -17.79 -14.92
C GLN A 28 6.14 -16.56 -14.86
N ARG A 29 6.33 -15.68 -13.87
CA ARG A 29 5.60 -14.42 -13.72
C ARG A 29 5.89 -13.41 -14.85
N TYR A 30 7.10 -13.40 -15.39
CA TYR A 30 7.51 -12.48 -16.46
C TYR A 30 7.68 -13.18 -17.83
N ASP A 31 7.05 -14.34 -18.03
CA ASP A 31 7.14 -15.06 -19.30
C ASP A 31 6.46 -14.25 -20.41
N THR A 32 7.25 -13.84 -21.40
CA THR A 32 6.81 -13.04 -22.55
C THR A 32 5.82 -13.79 -23.46
N ALA A 33 5.73 -15.12 -23.36
CA ALA A 33 4.74 -15.89 -24.10
C ALA A 33 3.29 -15.56 -23.67
N VAL A 34 3.10 -15.09 -22.44
CA VAL A 34 1.81 -14.61 -21.91
C VAL A 34 1.54 -13.16 -22.33
N LEU A 35 2.59 -12.39 -22.65
CA LEU A 35 2.53 -10.95 -22.96
C LEU A 35 2.62 -10.65 -24.47
N ALA A 36 2.48 -11.65 -25.34
CA ALA A 36 2.70 -11.52 -26.79
C ALA A 36 1.75 -10.52 -27.50
N SER A 37 0.68 -10.10 -26.82
CA SER A 37 -0.34 -9.16 -27.30
C SER A 37 -0.51 -7.94 -26.38
N ALA A 38 0.41 -7.72 -25.43
CA ALA A 38 0.49 -6.51 -24.61
C ALA A 38 1.14 -5.34 -25.38
N PRO A 39 0.93 -4.08 -24.98
CA PRO A 39 1.61 -2.91 -25.57
C PRO A 39 3.14 -3.04 -25.54
N ASP A 40 3.82 -2.54 -26.59
CA ASP A 40 5.27 -2.69 -26.78
C ASP A 40 6.11 -2.29 -25.56
N GLU A 41 5.69 -1.24 -24.84
CA GLU A 41 6.38 -0.74 -23.64
C GLU A 41 6.30 -1.71 -22.45
N GLN A 42 5.18 -2.40 -22.29
CA GLN A 42 5.00 -3.42 -21.24
C GLN A 42 5.80 -4.68 -21.57
N VAL A 43 5.84 -5.06 -22.85
CA VAL A 43 6.68 -6.17 -23.33
C VAL A 43 8.16 -5.86 -23.13
N ALA A 44 8.60 -4.63 -23.43
CA ALA A 44 9.97 -4.19 -23.20
C ALA A 44 10.35 -4.21 -21.71
N SER A 45 9.45 -3.74 -20.84
CA SER A 45 9.66 -3.73 -19.38
C SER A 45 9.73 -5.15 -18.81
N ALA A 46 8.85 -6.06 -19.26
CA ALA A 46 8.87 -7.46 -18.86
C ALA A 46 10.16 -8.17 -19.32
N ARG A 47 10.63 -7.90 -20.54
CA ARG A 47 11.93 -8.39 -21.03
C ARG A 47 13.08 -7.91 -20.17
N HIS A 48 13.12 -6.61 -19.85
CA HIS A 48 14.15 -6.04 -18.98
C HIS A 48 14.19 -6.73 -17.62
N ARG A 49 13.02 -6.93 -16.98
CA ARG A 49 12.96 -7.66 -15.70
C ARG A 49 13.39 -9.11 -15.81
N ARG A 50 13.00 -9.82 -16.87
CA ARG A 50 13.47 -11.19 -17.10
C ARG A 50 14.99 -11.24 -17.22
N ASP A 51 15.59 -10.32 -17.96
CA ASP A 51 17.04 -10.26 -18.15
C ASP A 51 17.80 -9.91 -16.85
N GLU A 52 17.19 -9.16 -15.93
CA GLU A 52 17.71 -8.94 -14.58
C GLU A 52 17.63 -10.19 -13.70
N LEU A 53 16.51 -10.92 -13.76
CA LEU A 53 16.34 -12.18 -13.04
C LEU A 53 17.33 -13.24 -13.52
N GLU A 54 17.55 -13.35 -14.83
CA GLU A 54 18.54 -14.25 -15.42
C GLU A 54 19.95 -13.89 -14.99
N ARG A 55 20.31 -12.60 -14.96
CA ARG A 55 21.61 -12.14 -14.44
C ARG A 55 21.80 -12.47 -12.96
N ALA A 56 20.78 -12.22 -12.13
CA ALA A 56 20.85 -12.52 -10.71
C ALA A 56 20.98 -14.02 -10.45
N TYR A 57 20.20 -14.85 -11.15
CA TYR A 57 20.26 -16.30 -11.03
C TYR A 57 21.57 -16.88 -11.56
N ALA A 58 22.15 -16.32 -12.62
CA ALA A 58 23.45 -16.73 -13.14
C ALA A 58 24.62 -16.53 -12.16
N VAL A 59 24.44 -15.68 -11.14
CA VAL A 59 25.40 -15.46 -10.05
C VAL A 59 25.03 -16.28 -8.82
N LEU A 60 23.77 -16.22 -8.38
CA LEU A 60 23.33 -16.83 -7.12
C LEU A 60 23.02 -18.34 -7.21
N GLY A 61 22.69 -18.84 -8.40
CA GLY A 61 22.36 -20.26 -8.63
C GLY A 61 23.58 -21.18 -8.70
N ASP A 62 24.77 -20.63 -8.97
CA ASP A 62 26.04 -21.38 -8.94
C ASP A 62 26.74 -21.16 -7.58
N PRO A 63 26.98 -22.21 -6.79
CA PRO A 63 27.62 -22.09 -5.47
C PRO A 63 28.97 -21.36 -5.49
N ALA A 64 29.79 -21.56 -6.53
CA ALA A 64 31.11 -20.94 -6.63
C ALA A 64 30.99 -19.43 -6.91
N ARG A 65 30.08 -19.05 -7.82
CA ARG A 65 29.82 -17.65 -8.17
C ARG A 65 29.15 -16.89 -7.03
N ARG A 66 28.21 -17.52 -6.33
CA ARG A 66 27.57 -16.98 -5.12
C ARG A 66 28.62 -16.68 -4.04
N THR A 67 29.52 -17.63 -3.79
CA THR A 67 30.59 -17.44 -2.78
C THR A 67 31.51 -16.28 -3.16
N ALA A 68 31.89 -16.16 -4.43
CA ALA A 68 32.71 -15.04 -4.90
C ALA A 68 31.98 -13.69 -4.75
N PHE A 69 30.68 -13.65 -5.07
CA PHE A 69 29.84 -12.47 -4.89
C PHE A 69 29.69 -12.07 -3.41
N ASP A 70 29.47 -13.04 -2.52
CA ASP A 70 29.37 -12.80 -1.08
C ASP A 70 30.69 -12.25 -0.51
N GLN A 71 31.83 -12.77 -0.97
CA GLN A 71 33.15 -12.25 -0.62
C GLN A 71 33.34 -10.81 -1.10
N GLU A 72 32.86 -10.48 -2.29
CA GLU A 72 32.91 -9.11 -2.82
C GLU A 72 32.06 -8.15 -1.97
N ILE A 73 30.86 -8.56 -1.56
CA ILE A 73 30.00 -7.78 -0.66
C ILE A 73 30.70 -7.54 0.69
N ILE A 74 31.28 -8.57 1.29
CA ILE A 74 32.02 -8.46 2.56
C ILE A 74 33.21 -7.52 2.42
N ALA A 75 34.01 -7.67 1.35
CA ALA A 75 35.17 -6.83 1.10
C ALA A 75 34.79 -5.36 0.88
N ARG A 76 33.65 -5.09 0.22
CA ARG A 76 33.13 -3.72 0.05
C ARG A 76 32.64 -3.13 1.36
N ASN A 77 31.90 -3.90 2.15
CA ASN A 77 31.44 -3.47 3.46
C ASN A 77 32.62 -3.18 4.41
N ALA A 78 33.72 -3.94 4.29
CA ALA A 78 34.95 -3.70 5.04
C ALA A 78 35.77 -2.49 4.52
N ARG A 79 35.65 -2.14 3.22
CA ARG A 79 36.30 -0.97 2.61
C ARG A 79 35.51 0.33 2.78
N ARG A 80 34.27 0.26 3.25
CA ARG A 80 33.49 1.43 3.60
C ARG A 80 34.19 2.07 4.82
N PRO A 81 34.67 3.32 4.73
CA PRO A 81 35.32 3.95 5.86
C PRO A 81 34.35 3.92 7.04
N PRO A 82 34.82 3.63 8.27
CA PRO A 82 33.99 3.88 9.44
C PRO A 82 33.51 5.32 9.33
N VAL A 83 32.20 5.52 9.46
CA VAL A 83 31.62 6.85 9.60
C VAL A 83 32.43 7.51 10.71
N GLN A 84 33.27 8.49 10.34
CA GLN A 84 34.07 9.21 11.32
C GLN A 84 33.05 9.83 12.27
N PRO A 85 33.10 9.54 13.59
CA PRO A 85 32.40 10.41 14.53
C PRO A 85 32.94 11.81 14.24
N ALA A 86 32.03 12.74 13.95
CA ALA A 86 32.37 14.10 13.57
C ALA A 86 33.48 14.62 14.50
N LYS A 87 34.55 15.14 13.90
CA LYS A 87 35.63 15.82 14.62
C LYS A 87 34.99 16.74 15.65
N SER A 88 35.40 16.54 16.89
CA SER A 88 35.18 17.41 18.04
C SER A 88 35.32 18.87 17.62
N ALA A 89 34.18 19.50 17.33
CA ALA A 89 34.03 20.92 17.50
C ALA A 89 34.39 21.21 18.97
N GLU A 90 35.17 22.27 19.18
CA GLU A 90 35.45 22.80 20.50
C GLU A 90 34.16 22.80 21.33
N VAL A 91 34.17 22.06 22.43
CA VAL A 91 33.04 21.97 23.35
C VAL A 91 32.93 23.32 24.03
N ASP A 92 31.96 24.11 23.59
CA ASP A 92 31.44 25.23 24.36
C ASP A 92 30.98 24.66 25.71
N PRO A 93 31.49 25.15 26.87
CA PRO A 93 31.08 24.67 28.19
C PRO A 93 29.58 24.88 28.49
N HIS A 94 28.85 25.54 27.59
CA HIS A 94 27.41 25.81 27.69
C HIS A 94 26.55 25.08 26.64
N ASP A 95 27.08 24.08 25.92
CA ASP A 95 26.25 23.24 25.07
C ASP A 95 25.49 22.16 25.89
N ASP A 96 24.28 22.51 26.33
CA ASP A 96 23.36 21.67 27.11
C ASP A 96 22.81 20.45 26.34
N SER A 97 23.31 20.14 25.13
CA SER A 97 22.78 19.08 24.28
C SER A 97 23.57 17.75 24.33
N MET A 98 24.65 17.65 25.10
CA MET A 98 25.41 16.40 25.22
C MET A 98 24.91 15.52 26.38
N ILE A 99 24.30 14.36 26.05
CA ILE A 99 23.97 13.33 27.05
C ILE A 99 25.27 12.64 27.49
N ASP A 100 25.67 12.84 28.76
CA ASP A 100 26.83 12.16 29.36
C ASP A 100 26.49 10.69 29.70
N TYR A 101 27.03 9.76 28.91
CA TYR A 101 26.83 8.32 29.10
C TYR A 101 27.85 7.68 30.07
N ARG A 102 28.60 8.47 30.85
CA ARG A 102 29.47 7.90 31.87
C ARG A 102 28.63 7.23 32.96
N PRO A 103 28.91 5.96 33.32
CA PRO A 103 28.22 5.29 34.42
C PRO A 103 28.44 6.07 35.70
N LEU A 104 27.34 6.39 36.40
CA LEU A 104 27.39 7.11 37.66
C LEU A 104 28.27 6.33 38.66
N PRO A 105 29.15 7.01 39.42
CA PRO A 105 29.95 6.34 40.43
C PRO A 105 29.04 5.63 41.45
N PRO A 106 29.48 4.50 42.04
CA PRO A 106 28.67 3.73 42.97
C PRO A 106 28.24 4.62 44.14
N ALA A 107 26.93 4.77 44.31
CA ALA A 107 26.35 5.54 45.42
C ALA A 107 26.70 4.83 46.73
N GLN A 108 27.68 5.38 47.47
CA GLN A 108 28.23 4.81 48.71
C GLN A 108 27.26 4.92 49.89
N ARG A 109 26.03 4.40 49.74
CA ARG A 109 24.95 4.40 50.75
C ARG A 109 24.58 5.79 51.31
N GLN A 110 24.90 6.87 50.61
CA GLN A 110 24.37 8.19 50.90
C GLN A 110 23.14 8.43 50.03
N GLU A 111 22.02 8.81 50.66
CA GLU A 111 20.82 9.27 49.94
C GLU A 111 21.14 10.57 49.20
N ARG A 112 20.66 10.69 47.96
CA ARG A 112 20.92 11.87 47.12
C ARG A 112 20.30 13.11 47.77
N ALA A 113 20.97 14.26 47.57
CA ALA A 113 20.46 15.55 48.00
C ALA A 113 19.04 15.80 47.44
N LYS A 114 18.21 16.47 48.23
CA LYS A 114 16.75 16.59 48.01
C LYS A 114 16.37 17.36 46.74
N ASP A 115 17.34 18.05 46.18
CA ASP A 115 17.36 18.95 45.04
C ASP A 115 17.98 18.30 43.78
N PHE A 116 18.36 17.03 43.85
CA PHE A 116 18.85 16.28 42.68
C PHE A 116 17.70 15.98 41.70
N ASN A 117 17.73 16.59 40.52
CA ASN A 117 16.77 16.31 39.44
C ASN A 117 17.15 15.02 38.67
N PRO A 118 16.34 13.95 38.73
CA PRO A 118 16.71 12.66 38.15
C PRO A 118 16.28 12.48 36.67
N GLN A 119 15.73 13.51 36.01
CA GLN A 119 15.24 13.38 34.63
C GLN A 119 16.34 13.72 33.60
N PRO A 120 16.52 12.91 32.53
CA PRO A 120 17.37 13.29 31.42
C PRO A 120 16.70 14.40 30.61
N TYR A 121 17.44 15.46 30.30
CA TYR A 121 16.97 16.54 29.44
C TYR A 121 16.76 16.01 28.01
N LEU A 122 15.56 16.20 27.47
CA LEU A 122 15.20 15.87 26.09
C LEU A 122 15.02 17.18 25.31
N PRO A 123 15.51 17.27 24.05
CA PRO A 123 15.32 18.47 23.25
C PRO A 123 13.85 18.62 22.86
N THR A 124 13.35 19.84 23.00
CA THR A 124 11.96 20.21 22.71
C THR A 124 11.74 20.27 21.20
N SER A 125 11.41 19.14 20.59
CA SER A 125 10.80 19.10 19.26
C SER A 125 9.66 18.08 19.24
N GLN A 126 8.46 18.57 18.97
CA GLN A 126 7.28 17.82 18.53
C GLN A 126 6.61 16.87 19.54
N ALA A 127 5.64 17.41 20.30
CA ALA A 127 4.22 17.02 20.27
C ALA A 127 3.46 17.57 21.49
N PRO A 128 2.24 18.14 21.34
CA PRO A 128 1.26 18.08 22.41
C PRO A 128 0.50 16.75 22.26
N ARG A 129 0.81 15.78 23.11
CA ARG A 129 -0.28 15.01 23.73
C ARG A 129 -0.20 15.22 25.23
N GLN A 130 -1.20 15.97 25.69
CA GLN A 130 -1.60 16.08 27.07
C GLN A 130 -1.70 14.69 27.70
N VAL A 131 -0.88 14.51 28.74
CA VAL A 131 -1.33 14.26 30.11
C VAL A 131 -2.43 13.21 30.22
N GLY A 132 -1.97 12.00 30.54
CA GLY A 132 -2.81 11.01 31.20
C GLY A 132 -3.32 11.52 32.55
N ARG A 133 -4.56 11.15 32.86
CA ARG A 133 -5.04 11.09 34.23
C ARG A 133 -4.91 9.64 34.70
N ARG A 134 -4.07 9.43 35.72
CA ARG A 134 -4.07 8.19 36.52
C ARG A 134 -5.44 7.97 37.12
N ILE A 135 -5.90 6.72 37.09
CA ILE A 135 -6.58 6.09 38.23
C ILE A 135 -6.02 4.67 38.36
N GLU A 136 -5.31 4.41 39.46
CA GLU A 136 -5.08 3.08 40.00
C GLU A 136 -6.44 2.50 40.42
N GLY A 137 -6.77 1.32 39.89
CA GLY A 137 -7.98 0.60 40.24
C GLY A 137 -7.89 -0.81 39.71
N ARG A 138 -7.54 -1.74 40.59
CA ARG A 138 -7.45 -3.17 40.30
C ARG A 138 -8.86 -3.71 40.05
N SER A 139 -9.34 -3.62 38.82
CA SER A 139 -10.55 -4.32 38.36
C SER A 139 -10.18 -5.24 37.20
N ARG A 140 -10.35 -6.54 37.41
CA ARG A 140 -10.28 -7.55 36.34
C ARG A 140 -11.38 -7.22 35.32
N LEU A 141 -11.02 -6.54 34.24
CA LEU A 141 -11.90 -6.35 33.10
C LEU A 141 -11.94 -7.65 32.28
N PRO A 142 -13.10 -8.07 31.77
CA PRO A 142 -13.18 -9.29 30.98
C PRO A 142 -12.45 -9.09 29.63
N SER A 143 -11.95 -10.17 29.06
CA SER A 143 -11.02 -10.20 27.91
C SER A 143 -11.55 -9.60 26.59
N TRP A 144 -12.85 -9.30 26.49
CA TRP A 144 -13.49 -8.65 25.35
C TRP A 144 -13.30 -7.13 25.24
N LEU A 145 -12.95 -6.43 26.33
CA LEU A 145 -12.84 -4.96 26.32
C LEU A 145 -11.72 -4.36 25.43
N PRO A 146 -10.51 -4.94 25.30
CA PRO A 146 -9.48 -4.38 24.43
C PRO A 146 -9.87 -4.44 22.93
N ALA A 147 -10.65 -5.44 22.52
CA ALA A 147 -11.09 -5.58 21.13
C ALA A 147 -12.09 -4.48 20.73
N VAL A 148 -13.04 -4.14 21.60
CA VAL A 148 -14.01 -3.07 21.36
C VAL A 148 -13.33 -1.70 21.32
N LEU A 149 -12.30 -1.48 22.15
CA LEU A 149 -11.55 -0.23 22.21
C LEU A 149 -10.69 0.00 20.95
N ILE A 150 -10.12 -1.06 20.38
CA ILE A 150 -9.39 -0.98 19.10
C ILE A 150 -10.35 -0.64 17.94
N VAL A 151 -11.53 -1.25 17.91
CA VAL A 151 -12.57 -0.94 16.90
C VAL A 151 -13.08 0.50 17.06
N ALA A 152 -13.24 0.99 18.29
CA ALA A 152 -13.66 2.37 18.56
C ALA A 152 -12.59 3.41 18.16
N VAL A 153 -11.30 3.11 18.34
CA VAL A 153 -10.21 4.01 17.92
C VAL A 153 -10.04 4.00 16.39
N ALA A 154 -10.20 2.84 15.74
CA ALA A 154 -10.14 2.73 14.29
C ALA A 154 -11.30 3.49 13.62
N THR A 155 -12.52 3.33 14.14
CA THR A 155 -13.70 4.06 13.65
C THR A 155 -13.59 5.57 13.89
N PHE A 156 -13.05 6.00 15.05
CA PHE A 156 -12.82 7.42 15.32
C PHE A 156 -11.74 8.04 14.40
N ALA A 157 -10.67 7.29 14.09
CA ALA A 157 -9.64 7.73 13.14
C ALA A 157 -10.20 7.86 11.71
N ILE A 158 -11.06 6.93 11.29
CA ILE A 158 -11.74 6.98 9.99
C ILE A 158 -12.70 8.17 9.94
N VAL A 159 -13.52 8.41 10.97
CA VAL A 159 -14.42 9.57 11.03
C VAL A 159 -13.63 10.89 11.03
N LEU A 160 -12.49 10.96 11.73
CA LEU A 160 -11.66 12.17 11.77
C LEU A 160 -10.98 12.47 10.42
N ILE A 161 -10.51 11.44 9.71
CA ILE A 161 -9.97 11.57 8.35
C ILE A 161 -11.08 12.00 7.38
N THR A 162 -12.29 11.46 7.54
CA THR A 162 -13.46 11.83 6.72
C THR A 162 -13.94 13.27 7.01
N LEU A 163 -13.81 13.75 8.24
CA LEU A 163 -14.14 15.12 8.64
C LEU A 163 -13.10 16.14 8.11
N LEU A 164 -11.81 15.77 8.13
CA LEU A 164 -10.73 16.63 7.62
C LEU A 164 -10.75 16.77 6.08
N THR A 165 -11.14 15.72 5.35
CA THR A 165 -11.30 15.77 3.90
C THR A 165 -12.57 16.52 3.47
N THR A 166 -13.65 16.49 4.27
CA THR A 166 -14.91 17.20 3.96
C THR A 166 -14.88 18.70 4.30
N VAL A 167 -14.16 19.11 5.36
CA VAL A 167 -14.01 20.54 5.71
C VAL A 167 -13.00 21.27 4.81
N SER A 168 -12.02 20.56 4.25
CA SER A 168 -11.01 21.16 3.35
C SER A 168 -11.48 21.34 1.91
N GLY A 169 -12.58 20.65 1.51
CA GLY A 169 -13.14 20.71 0.15
C GLY A 169 -14.31 21.67 -0.04
N SER A 170 -14.79 22.32 1.03
CA SER A 170 -16.03 23.12 1.03
C SER A 170 -15.78 24.61 1.23
N SER A 171 -14.90 25.20 0.42
CA SER A 171 -14.96 26.64 0.14
C SER A 171 -14.18 26.98 -1.12
N ARG A 172 -14.88 27.07 -2.26
CA ARG A 172 -14.73 28.14 -3.27
C ARG A 172 -15.65 27.90 -4.47
N GLN A 173 -16.90 28.30 -4.32
CA GLN A 173 -17.65 28.87 -5.43
C GLN A 173 -18.81 29.73 -4.91
N ALA A 174 -18.64 31.05 -5.04
CA ALA A 174 -19.62 32.02 -5.56
C ALA A 174 -19.44 33.40 -4.91
N ALA A 175 -19.02 34.41 -5.70
CA ALA A 175 -19.74 35.67 -5.92
C ALA A 175 -18.84 36.72 -6.61
N ASP A 176 -19.46 37.42 -7.55
CA ASP A 176 -18.94 38.43 -8.47
C ASP A 176 -18.32 39.69 -7.85
N GLY A 177 -17.48 40.37 -8.64
CA GLY A 177 -17.53 41.83 -8.77
C GLY A 177 -16.41 42.65 -8.13
N GLN A 178 -15.75 43.43 -8.99
CA GLN A 178 -15.00 44.68 -8.75
C GLN A 178 -13.49 44.62 -8.46
N SER A 179 -12.81 45.41 -9.28
CA SER A 179 -11.38 45.70 -9.31
C SER A 179 -10.87 46.48 -8.10
N ALA A 180 -9.56 46.30 -7.87
CA ALA A 180 -8.55 47.25 -7.42
C ALA A 180 -7.99 47.09 -5.98
N ALA A 181 -6.65 47.18 -5.95
CA ALA A 181 -5.74 47.51 -4.84
C ALA A 181 -5.12 46.36 -4.02
N THR A 182 -3.93 45.96 -4.48
CA THR A 182 -2.67 45.81 -3.70
C THR A 182 -2.72 45.29 -2.26
N THR A 183 -2.32 44.03 -2.08
CA THR A 183 -1.35 43.59 -1.06
C THR A 183 -0.71 42.28 -1.54
N GLY A 184 0.62 42.18 -1.46
CA GLY A 184 1.41 41.12 -2.09
C GLY A 184 1.09 39.71 -1.57
N PRO A 185 1.27 38.66 -2.39
CA PRO A 185 1.04 37.30 -1.94
C PRO A 185 2.22 36.85 -1.07
N VAL A 186 1.94 36.66 0.23
CA VAL A 186 2.75 35.77 1.06
C VAL A 186 2.58 34.38 0.46
N ALA A 187 3.68 33.85 -0.09
CA ALA A 187 3.74 32.50 -0.62
C ALA A 187 3.50 31.49 0.51
N GLY A 188 2.24 31.11 0.70
CA GLY A 188 1.90 29.91 1.42
C GLY A 188 2.34 28.73 0.57
N THR A 189 3.46 28.12 0.91
CA THR A 189 3.87 26.82 0.38
C THR A 189 2.86 25.79 0.87
N THR A 190 1.83 25.52 0.07
CA THR A 190 1.03 24.30 0.23
C THR A 190 1.98 23.11 0.10
N PRO A 191 2.01 22.16 1.06
CA PRO A 191 2.84 20.97 0.94
C PRO A 191 2.32 20.14 -0.25
N THR A 192 3.08 20.10 -1.33
CA THR A 192 2.83 19.19 -2.44
C THR A 192 3.26 17.79 -2.00
N VAL A 193 2.30 16.89 -1.76
CA VAL A 193 2.58 15.48 -1.44
C VAL A 193 3.32 14.88 -2.64
N SER A 194 4.44 14.20 -2.39
CA SER A 194 5.24 13.63 -3.48
C SER A 194 4.58 12.37 -4.06
N THR A 195 4.77 12.10 -5.36
CA THR A 195 4.26 10.87 -6.01
C THR A 195 4.75 9.61 -5.28
N ASP A 196 6.01 9.61 -4.84
CA ASP A 196 6.59 8.49 -4.09
C ASP A 196 5.89 8.25 -2.75
N GLU A 197 5.48 9.32 -2.08
CA GLU A 197 4.73 9.23 -0.82
C GLU A 197 3.33 8.64 -1.05
N VAL A 198 2.61 9.10 -2.08
CA VAL A 198 1.30 8.56 -2.46
C VAL A 198 1.38 7.08 -2.82
N VAL A 199 2.40 6.70 -3.60
CA VAL A 199 2.60 5.32 -4.05
C VAL A 199 2.95 4.39 -2.89
N ASN A 200 3.77 4.85 -1.94
CA ASN A 200 4.28 4.02 -0.85
C ASN A 200 3.41 4.03 0.42
N GLN A 201 2.37 4.87 0.48
CA GLN A 201 1.51 4.98 1.67
C GLN A 201 0.86 3.65 2.08
N PHE A 202 0.65 2.73 1.14
CA PHE A 202 0.01 1.44 1.36
C PHE A 202 0.96 0.35 1.87
N GLU A 203 2.28 0.51 1.78
CA GLU A 203 3.23 -0.58 2.10
C GLU A 203 3.18 -0.97 3.57
N SER A 204 3.08 0.03 4.46
CA SER A 204 2.95 -0.22 5.91
C SER A 204 1.61 -0.87 6.26
N GLN A 205 0.52 -0.43 5.61
CA GLN A 205 -0.82 -0.96 5.82
C GLN A 205 -0.90 -2.42 5.33
N LEU A 206 -0.28 -2.72 4.20
CA LEU A 206 -0.23 -4.05 3.64
C LEU A 206 0.49 -5.05 4.56
N ALA A 207 1.63 -4.65 5.12
CA ALA A 207 2.37 -5.46 6.08
C ALA A 207 1.52 -5.77 7.33
N ALA A 208 0.85 -4.74 7.87
CA ALA A 208 -0.02 -4.88 9.03
C ALA A 208 -1.25 -5.77 8.75
N ALA A 209 -1.97 -5.51 7.65
CA ALA A 209 -3.16 -6.27 7.26
C ALA A 209 -2.83 -7.75 7.05
N ARG A 210 -1.68 -8.05 6.41
CA ARG A 210 -1.21 -9.42 6.21
C ARG A 210 -0.91 -10.13 7.52
N GLN A 211 -0.25 -9.44 8.44
CA GLN A 211 0.04 -10.00 9.76
C GLN A 211 -1.27 -10.33 10.50
N VAL A 212 -2.24 -9.42 10.50
CA VAL A 212 -3.54 -9.63 11.17
C VAL A 212 -4.30 -10.81 10.55
N ALA A 213 -4.40 -10.87 9.22
CA ALA A 213 -5.06 -11.96 8.52
C ALA A 213 -4.44 -13.34 8.83
N ASN A 214 -3.11 -13.40 8.95
CA ASN A 214 -2.41 -14.63 9.30
C ASN A 214 -2.54 -15.01 10.78
N GLN A 215 -2.64 -14.03 11.68
CA GLN A 215 -2.82 -14.27 13.12
C GLN A 215 -4.25 -14.70 13.47
N VAL A 216 -5.23 -14.25 12.68
CA VAL A 216 -6.65 -14.53 12.93
C VAL A 216 -7.30 -15.08 11.65
N PRO A 217 -6.90 -16.28 11.20
CA PRO A 217 -7.28 -16.80 9.87
C PRO A 217 -8.78 -17.08 9.73
N THR A 218 -9.52 -17.18 10.84
CA THR A 218 -10.97 -17.39 10.87
C THR A 218 -11.78 -16.08 10.85
N ASN A 219 -11.12 -14.92 10.86
CA ASN A 219 -11.80 -13.63 10.78
C ASN A 219 -11.89 -13.17 9.32
N ALA A 220 -13.10 -13.21 8.75
CA ALA A 220 -13.34 -12.77 7.37
C ALA A 220 -12.88 -11.33 7.12
N ASN A 221 -13.15 -10.42 8.07
CA ASN A 221 -12.78 -9.01 7.92
C ASN A 221 -11.27 -8.81 7.78
N ALA A 222 -10.45 -9.61 8.48
CA ALA A 222 -9.00 -9.50 8.35
C ALA A 222 -8.52 -9.83 6.93
N TRP A 223 -9.16 -10.79 6.25
CA TRP A 223 -8.89 -11.10 4.85
C TRP A 223 -9.44 -10.04 3.90
N ILE A 224 -10.61 -9.47 4.18
CA ILE A 224 -11.18 -8.37 3.39
C ILE A 224 -10.24 -7.16 3.43
N GLU A 225 -9.77 -6.75 4.61
CA GLU A 225 -8.85 -5.63 4.76
C GLU A 225 -7.51 -5.87 4.03
N LEU A 226 -6.97 -7.08 4.08
CA LEU A 226 -5.79 -7.45 3.29
C LEU A 226 -6.06 -7.34 1.79
N GLY A 227 -7.21 -7.84 1.32
CA GLY A 227 -7.63 -7.75 -0.07
C GLY A 227 -7.75 -6.31 -0.55
N ASN A 228 -8.43 -5.45 0.23
CA ASN A 228 -8.63 -4.04 -0.07
C ASN A 228 -7.29 -3.29 -0.13
N ALA A 229 -6.42 -3.48 0.86
CA ALA A 229 -5.10 -2.83 0.88
C ALA A 229 -4.24 -3.25 -0.33
N LEU A 230 -4.29 -4.52 -0.74
CA LEU A 230 -3.61 -5.00 -1.94
C LEU A 230 -4.18 -4.34 -3.19
N TYR A 231 -5.51 -4.35 -3.34
CA TYR A 231 -6.24 -3.78 -4.47
C TYR A 231 -5.94 -2.29 -4.63
N ASP A 232 -6.14 -1.50 -3.57
CA ASP A 232 -5.93 -0.05 -3.57
C ASP A 232 -4.49 0.33 -3.90
N SER A 233 -3.52 -0.47 -3.43
CA SER A 233 -2.09 -0.25 -3.72
C SER A 233 -1.75 -0.35 -5.22
N VAL A 234 -2.57 -1.04 -6.01
CA VAL A 234 -2.39 -1.14 -7.46
C VAL A 234 -3.25 -0.12 -8.20
N VAL A 235 -4.49 0.12 -7.73
CA VAL A 235 -5.38 1.16 -8.29
C VAL A 235 -4.68 2.51 -8.31
N VAL A 236 -4.06 2.93 -7.21
CA VAL A 236 -3.40 4.24 -7.12
C VAL A 236 -2.32 4.42 -8.19
N VAL A 237 -1.56 3.36 -8.48
CA VAL A 237 -0.50 3.40 -9.49
C VAL A 237 -1.12 3.54 -10.88
N ARG A 238 -2.18 2.79 -11.16
CA ARG A 238 -2.89 2.85 -12.44
C ARG A 238 -3.53 4.22 -12.66
N GLU A 239 -4.17 4.80 -11.66
CA GLU A 239 -4.79 6.13 -11.77
C GLU A 239 -3.74 7.24 -11.97
N LEU A 240 -2.57 7.12 -11.36
CA LEU A 240 -1.45 8.04 -11.58
C LEU A 240 -0.90 7.93 -13.01
N ILE A 241 -0.79 6.71 -13.56
CA ILE A 241 -0.42 6.49 -14.96
C ILE A 241 -1.44 7.16 -15.89
N ASP A 242 -2.73 6.90 -15.68
CA ASP A 242 -3.82 7.49 -16.48
C ASP A 242 -3.85 9.02 -16.39
N SER A 243 -3.39 9.58 -15.26
CA SER A 243 -3.26 11.02 -15.02
C SER A 243 -1.95 11.62 -15.55
N GLY A 244 -1.09 10.84 -16.22
CA GLY A 244 0.18 11.28 -16.80
C GLY A 244 1.29 11.55 -15.77
N HIS A 245 1.18 11.01 -14.56
CA HIS A 245 2.17 11.22 -13.49
C HIS A 245 3.32 10.20 -13.58
N GLY A 246 4.37 10.57 -14.34
CA GLY A 246 5.69 9.93 -14.30
C GLY A 246 5.80 8.51 -14.89
N ASN A 247 7.01 7.95 -14.83
CA ASN A 247 7.37 6.62 -15.35
C ASN A 247 7.00 5.52 -14.33
N LEU A 248 5.71 5.25 -14.14
CA LEU A 248 5.21 4.26 -13.18
C LEU A 248 4.95 2.88 -13.80
N ASP A 249 5.19 2.69 -15.10
CA ASP A 249 4.92 1.43 -15.81
C ASP A 249 5.66 0.24 -15.21
N THR A 250 6.95 0.44 -14.88
CA THR A 250 7.75 -0.60 -14.23
C THR A 250 7.18 -0.99 -12.87
N LEU A 251 6.75 0.01 -12.09
CA LEU A 251 6.14 -0.24 -10.78
C LEU A 251 4.77 -0.93 -10.92
N TYR A 252 3.97 -0.55 -11.91
CA TYR A 252 2.70 -1.22 -12.18
C TYR A 252 2.91 -2.70 -12.49
N VAL A 253 3.88 -3.02 -13.36
CA VAL A 253 4.26 -4.40 -13.68
C VAL A 253 4.72 -5.17 -12.43
N GLU A 254 5.50 -4.54 -11.55
CA GLU A 254 5.91 -5.14 -10.27
C GLU A 254 4.74 -5.41 -9.32
N ARG A 255 3.70 -4.55 -9.37
CA ARG A 255 2.50 -4.65 -8.53
C ARG A 255 1.37 -5.48 -9.13
N LEU A 256 1.39 -5.82 -10.42
CA LEU A 256 0.39 -6.69 -11.06
C LEU A 256 0.04 -7.96 -10.24
N PRO A 257 1.01 -8.69 -9.64
CA PRO A 257 0.71 -9.88 -8.84
C PRO A 257 -0.16 -9.59 -7.60
N ARG A 258 -0.18 -8.35 -7.11
CA ARG A 258 -1.00 -7.97 -5.96
C ARG A 258 -2.50 -8.07 -6.24
N TRP A 259 -2.93 -7.99 -7.50
CA TRP A 259 -4.32 -8.30 -7.88
C TRP A 259 -4.69 -9.75 -7.55
N LEU A 260 -3.80 -10.70 -7.83
CA LEU A 260 -4.02 -12.11 -7.52
C LEU A 260 -3.96 -12.37 -6.01
N GLU A 261 -3.06 -11.70 -5.30
CA GLU A 261 -3.05 -11.76 -3.84
C GLU A 261 -4.33 -11.19 -3.23
N ALA A 262 -4.88 -10.11 -3.80
CA ALA A 262 -6.16 -9.53 -3.38
C ALA A 262 -7.30 -10.54 -3.59
N ARG A 263 -7.37 -11.14 -4.78
CA ARG A 263 -8.29 -12.25 -5.07
C ARG A 263 -8.18 -13.36 -4.03
N ASP A 264 -6.97 -13.83 -3.70
CA ASP A 264 -6.78 -14.92 -2.74
C ASP A 264 -7.26 -14.55 -1.33
N ALA A 265 -7.07 -13.29 -0.93
CA ALA A 265 -7.61 -12.77 0.31
C ALA A 265 -9.15 -12.76 0.29
N TYR A 266 -9.77 -12.29 -0.80
CA TYR A 266 -11.23 -12.33 -0.94
C TYR A 266 -11.80 -13.74 -0.98
N VAL A 267 -11.13 -14.70 -1.64
CA VAL A 267 -11.52 -16.12 -1.63
C VAL A 267 -11.55 -16.66 -0.21
N LYS A 268 -10.54 -16.34 0.61
CA LYS A 268 -10.52 -16.74 2.03
C LYS A 268 -11.64 -16.07 2.82
N ALA A 269 -11.92 -14.80 2.58
CA ALA A 269 -13.05 -14.11 3.21
C ALA A 269 -14.39 -14.76 2.85
N LEU A 270 -14.61 -15.09 1.57
CA LEU A 270 -15.82 -15.75 1.08
C LEU A 270 -15.97 -17.19 1.56
N ALA A 271 -14.87 -17.90 1.84
CA ALA A 271 -14.92 -19.21 2.48
C ALA A 271 -15.45 -19.14 3.93
N ILE A 272 -15.25 -18.01 4.61
CA ILE A 272 -15.71 -17.78 5.99
C ILE A 272 -17.11 -17.16 6.01
N THR A 273 -17.37 -16.20 5.12
CA THR A 273 -18.67 -15.51 4.97
C THR A 273 -19.14 -15.62 3.52
N PRO A 274 -19.76 -16.75 3.14
CA PRO A 274 -20.27 -16.96 1.80
C PRO A 274 -21.36 -15.95 1.45
N GLY A 275 -21.43 -15.57 0.17
CA GLY A 275 -22.51 -14.74 -0.36
C GLY A 275 -22.42 -13.25 -0.03
N ASN A 276 -21.25 -12.74 0.40
CA ASN A 276 -21.04 -11.30 0.51
C ASN A 276 -20.87 -10.67 -0.89
N PRO A 277 -21.84 -9.87 -1.38
CA PRO A 277 -21.80 -9.34 -2.74
C PRO A 277 -20.72 -8.28 -2.94
N THR A 278 -20.34 -7.56 -1.87
CA THR A 278 -19.25 -6.58 -1.90
C THR A 278 -17.92 -7.28 -2.16
N VAL A 279 -17.59 -8.28 -1.35
CA VAL A 279 -16.32 -9.03 -1.47
C VAL A 279 -16.26 -9.78 -2.81
N GLN A 280 -17.38 -10.32 -3.28
CA GLN A 280 -17.46 -10.97 -4.58
C GLN A 280 -17.25 -9.99 -5.74
N ALA A 281 -17.80 -8.77 -5.64
CA ALA A 281 -17.58 -7.71 -6.61
C ALA A 281 -16.12 -7.22 -6.62
N ASP A 282 -15.48 -7.07 -5.45
CA ASP A 282 -14.09 -6.64 -5.34
C ASP A 282 -13.13 -7.71 -5.89
N MET A 283 -13.42 -8.99 -5.64
CA MET A 283 -12.73 -10.13 -6.26
C MET A 283 -12.86 -10.13 -7.79
N ALA A 284 -14.06 -9.85 -8.31
CA ALA A 284 -14.30 -9.76 -9.74
C ALA A 284 -13.45 -8.66 -10.40
N SER A 285 -13.43 -7.46 -9.80
CA SER A 285 -12.61 -6.35 -10.29
C SER A 285 -11.12 -6.69 -10.28
N ALA A 286 -10.61 -7.32 -9.20
CA ALA A 286 -9.21 -7.74 -9.10
C ALA A 286 -8.83 -8.72 -10.23
N LEU A 287 -9.68 -9.70 -10.52
CA LEU A 287 -9.49 -10.66 -11.61
C LEU A 287 -9.48 -9.97 -12.98
N CYS A 288 -10.45 -9.10 -13.24
CA CYS A 288 -10.56 -8.40 -14.51
C CYS A 288 -9.41 -7.41 -14.75
N TYR A 289 -8.96 -6.70 -13.72
CA TYR A 289 -7.76 -5.86 -13.83
C TYR A 289 -6.49 -6.64 -14.03
N TYR A 290 -6.33 -7.78 -13.34
CA TYR A 290 -5.19 -8.66 -13.58
C TYR A 290 -5.20 -9.15 -15.02
N GLY A 291 -6.33 -9.70 -15.48
CA GLY A 291 -6.50 -10.22 -16.83
C GLY A 291 -6.24 -9.16 -17.90
N ALA A 292 -6.76 -7.94 -17.73
CA ALA A 292 -6.47 -6.83 -18.62
C ALA A 292 -4.97 -6.44 -18.60
N GLY A 293 -4.36 -6.40 -17.41
CA GLY A 293 -2.96 -6.02 -17.23
C GLY A 293 -1.94 -7.03 -17.77
N VAL A 294 -2.28 -8.31 -17.82
CA VAL A 294 -1.43 -9.37 -18.40
C VAL A 294 -1.93 -9.85 -19.77
N ASN A 295 -2.99 -9.23 -20.28
CA ASN A 295 -3.70 -9.60 -21.49
C ASN A 295 -4.15 -11.07 -21.57
N ASP A 296 -4.71 -11.60 -20.48
CA ASP A 296 -5.24 -12.96 -20.38
C ASP A 296 -6.75 -12.92 -20.08
N GLN A 297 -7.53 -13.23 -21.11
CA GLN A 297 -9.00 -13.23 -21.05
C GLN A 297 -9.57 -14.33 -20.15
N SER A 298 -8.79 -15.35 -19.77
CA SER A 298 -9.25 -16.37 -18.82
C SER A 298 -9.52 -15.78 -17.44
N TYR A 299 -8.73 -14.79 -17.01
CA TYR A 299 -8.97 -14.07 -15.76
C TYR A 299 -10.13 -13.09 -15.89
N VAL A 300 -10.28 -12.43 -17.04
CA VAL A 300 -11.42 -11.56 -17.31
C VAL A 300 -12.73 -12.35 -17.29
N ALA A 301 -12.78 -13.53 -17.91
CA ALA A 301 -13.94 -14.41 -17.90
C ALA A 301 -14.29 -14.90 -16.48
N GLN A 302 -13.29 -15.24 -15.67
CA GLN A 302 -13.49 -15.59 -14.25
C GLN A 302 -14.04 -14.41 -13.45
N GLY A 303 -13.48 -13.22 -13.63
CA GLY A 303 -13.96 -12.01 -12.98
C GLY A 303 -15.38 -11.63 -13.41
N LEU A 304 -15.70 -11.74 -14.71
CA LEU A 304 -17.05 -11.50 -15.22
C LEU A 304 -18.06 -12.48 -14.61
N THR A 305 -17.71 -13.77 -14.52
CA THR A 305 -18.55 -14.77 -13.86
C THR A 305 -18.80 -14.40 -12.40
N ALA A 306 -17.76 -13.97 -11.67
CA ALA A 306 -17.90 -13.54 -10.28
C ALA A 306 -18.76 -12.27 -10.15
N ALA A 307 -18.61 -11.30 -11.05
CA ALA A 307 -19.42 -10.08 -11.06
C ALA A 307 -20.90 -10.39 -11.37
N GLU A 308 -21.16 -11.30 -12.30
CA GLU A 308 -22.51 -11.77 -12.62
C GLU A 308 -23.17 -12.43 -11.41
N GLN A 309 -22.44 -13.30 -10.71
CA GLN A 309 -22.93 -13.90 -9.46
C GLN A 309 -23.23 -12.83 -8.40
N ALA A 310 -22.36 -11.83 -8.24
CA ALA A 310 -22.59 -10.74 -7.29
C ALA A 310 -23.86 -9.93 -7.63
N VAL A 311 -24.06 -9.58 -8.90
CA VAL A 311 -25.26 -8.87 -9.37
C VAL A 311 -26.52 -9.75 -9.26
N SER A 312 -26.42 -11.04 -9.56
CA SER A 312 -27.55 -11.97 -9.40
C SER A 312 -27.96 -12.12 -7.93
N ALA A 313 -27.00 -12.12 -7.01
CA ALA A 313 -27.26 -12.19 -5.58
C ALA A 313 -27.81 -10.87 -5.01
N ALA A 314 -27.31 -9.73 -5.51
CA ALA A 314 -27.72 -8.40 -5.06
C ALA A 314 -27.85 -7.42 -6.26
N PRO A 315 -29.00 -7.41 -6.96
CA PRO A 315 -29.16 -6.66 -8.21
C PRO A 315 -29.03 -5.14 -8.11
N GLU A 316 -29.24 -4.58 -6.93
CA GLU A 316 -29.14 -3.14 -6.65
C GLU A 316 -27.80 -2.75 -6.00
N HIS A 317 -26.89 -3.72 -5.79
CA HIS A 317 -25.63 -3.46 -5.13
C HIS A 317 -24.66 -2.70 -6.04
N GLY A 318 -24.42 -1.43 -5.72
CA GLY A 318 -23.65 -0.50 -6.55
C GLY A 318 -22.28 -1.03 -6.99
N ARG A 319 -21.47 -1.58 -6.06
CA ARG A 319 -20.14 -2.13 -6.43
C ARG A 319 -20.23 -3.36 -7.33
N ALA A 320 -21.30 -4.15 -7.23
CA ALA A 320 -21.49 -5.34 -8.08
C ALA A 320 -21.83 -4.92 -9.52
N LEU A 321 -22.67 -3.89 -9.67
CA LEU A 321 -22.94 -3.27 -10.96
C LEU A 321 -21.66 -2.65 -11.55
N LEU A 322 -20.88 -1.95 -10.72
CA LEU A 322 -19.64 -1.31 -11.14
C LEU A 322 -18.60 -2.33 -11.62
N SER A 323 -18.36 -3.40 -10.85
CA SER A 323 -17.42 -4.46 -11.21
C SER A 323 -17.85 -5.25 -12.45
N LYS A 324 -19.16 -5.51 -12.61
CA LYS A 324 -19.68 -6.14 -13.84
C LYS A 324 -19.40 -5.27 -15.06
N GLY A 325 -19.70 -3.97 -14.98
CA GLY A 325 -19.41 -3.04 -16.07
C GLY A 325 -17.92 -2.98 -16.40
N LEU A 326 -17.06 -2.98 -15.37
CA LEU A 326 -15.60 -3.04 -15.54
C LEU A 326 -15.17 -4.28 -16.34
N CYS A 327 -15.60 -5.47 -15.91
CA CYS A 327 -15.24 -6.72 -16.56
C CYS A 327 -15.73 -6.80 -18.01
N LEU A 328 -16.93 -6.28 -18.29
CA LEU A 328 -17.47 -6.17 -19.65
C LEU A 328 -16.65 -5.21 -20.53
N ALA A 329 -16.14 -4.13 -19.96
CA ALA A 329 -15.36 -3.14 -20.69
C ALA A 329 -13.96 -3.65 -21.08
N VAL A 330 -13.38 -4.57 -20.30
CA VAL A 330 -12.06 -5.16 -20.54
C VAL A 330 -12.11 -6.55 -21.19
N SER A 331 -13.30 -7.07 -21.50
CA SER A 331 -13.45 -8.32 -22.25
C SER A 331 -12.98 -8.17 -23.69
N ASP A 332 -12.66 -9.30 -24.34
CA ASP A 332 -12.38 -9.36 -25.76
C ASP A 332 -13.41 -10.25 -26.49
N PRO A 333 -14.25 -9.68 -27.39
CA PRO A 333 -14.33 -8.25 -27.72
C PRO A 333 -14.90 -7.40 -26.57
N PRO A 334 -14.58 -6.09 -26.51
CA PRO A 334 -15.12 -5.20 -25.49
C PRO A 334 -16.64 -5.07 -25.61
N GLN A 335 -17.34 -5.27 -24.50
CA GLN A 335 -18.80 -5.14 -24.43
C GLN A 335 -19.20 -3.76 -23.89
N THR A 336 -18.67 -2.69 -24.50
CA THR A 336 -18.79 -1.31 -24.01
C THR A 336 -20.24 -0.87 -23.78
N ALA A 337 -21.16 -1.23 -24.68
CA ALA A 337 -22.58 -0.87 -24.52
C ALA A 337 -23.19 -1.50 -23.24
N ALA A 338 -22.89 -2.78 -22.99
CA ALA A 338 -23.36 -3.46 -21.79
C ALA A 338 -22.68 -2.92 -20.51
N ALA A 339 -21.40 -2.53 -20.61
CA ALA A 339 -20.69 -1.88 -19.51
C ALA A 339 -21.32 -0.54 -19.12
N LEU A 340 -21.61 0.32 -20.10
CA LEU A 340 -22.29 1.60 -19.90
C LEU A 340 -23.66 1.41 -19.24
N GLU A 341 -24.42 0.38 -19.64
CA GLU A 341 -25.70 0.06 -19.01
C GLU A 341 -25.55 -0.26 -17.51
N GLN A 342 -24.53 -1.04 -17.12
CA GLN A 342 -24.31 -1.35 -15.70
C GLN A 342 -23.95 -0.12 -14.88
N TRP A 343 -23.09 0.76 -15.41
CA TRP A 343 -22.70 1.98 -14.71
C TRP A 343 -23.86 2.98 -14.62
N GLN A 344 -24.70 3.08 -15.65
CA GLN A 344 -25.93 3.87 -15.60
C GLN A 344 -26.88 3.35 -14.53
N LYS A 345 -27.06 2.02 -14.44
CA LYS A 345 -27.81 1.39 -13.35
C LYS A 345 -27.25 1.78 -11.99
N ALA A 346 -25.93 1.70 -11.78
CA ALA A 346 -25.29 2.06 -10.52
C ALA A 346 -25.53 3.53 -10.10
N ILE A 347 -25.77 4.44 -11.04
CA ILE A 347 -26.07 5.85 -10.74
C ILE A 347 -27.51 6.07 -10.27
N VAL A 348 -28.46 5.29 -10.79
CA VAL A 348 -29.91 5.50 -10.52
C VAL A 348 -30.45 4.63 -9.40
N MET A 349 -29.73 3.58 -9.00
CA MET A 349 -30.16 2.70 -7.91
C MET A 349 -30.21 3.45 -6.56
N PRO A 350 -31.23 3.20 -5.73
CA PRO A 350 -31.29 3.78 -4.39
C PRO A 350 -30.18 3.21 -3.50
N ASN A 351 -29.69 4.00 -2.55
CA ASN A 351 -28.71 3.59 -1.53
C ASN A 351 -27.32 3.15 -2.05
N VAL A 352 -26.96 3.47 -3.29
CA VAL A 352 -25.58 3.30 -3.77
C VAL A 352 -24.65 4.32 -3.11
N GLU A 353 -23.46 3.88 -2.70
CA GLU A 353 -22.50 4.78 -2.04
C GLU A 353 -22.09 5.93 -3.00
N PRO A 354 -21.99 7.19 -2.52
CA PRO A 354 -21.67 8.33 -3.38
C PRO A 354 -20.36 8.16 -4.17
N GLY A 355 -19.35 7.49 -3.59
CA GLY A 355 -18.10 7.18 -4.26
C GLY A 355 -18.28 6.27 -5.47
N VAL A 356 -19.15 5.25 -5.37
CA VAL A 356 -19.47 4.34 -6.47
C VAL A 356 -20.20 5.09 -7.60
N VAL A 357 -21.13 5.99 -7.25
CA VAL A 357 -21.81 6.85 -8.23
C VAL A 357 -20.81 7.74 -8.98
N GLN A 358 -19.86 8.35 -8.25
CA GLN A 358 -18.82 9.18 -8.86
C GLN A 358 -17.94 8.36 -9.81
N GLN A 359 -17.49 7.19 -9.38
CA GLN A 359 -16.66 6.30 -10.19
C GLN A 359 -17.41 5.83 -11.46
N ALA A 360 -18.68 5.46 -11.33
CA ALA A 360 -19.53 5.10 -12.47
C ALA A 360 -19.63 6.25 -13.49
N ARG A 361 -19.78 7.51 -13.04
CA ARG A 361 -19.80 8.69 -13.94
C ARG A 361 -18.46 8.88 -14.66
N GLN A 362 -17.35 8.70 -13.97
CA GLN A 362 -16.01 8.79 -14.57
C GLN A 362 -15.81 7.71 -15.64
N LEU A 363 -16.21 6.47 -15.34
CA LEU A 363 -16.15 5.36 -16.29
C LEU A 363 -17.03 5.61 -17.52
N ILE A 364 -18.27 6.08 -17.33
CA ILE A 364 -19.13 6.47 -18.45
C ILE A 364 -18.45 7.54 -19.33
N ALA A 365 -17.89 8.58 -18.73
CA ALA A 365 -17.23 9.66 -19.47
C ALA A 365 -15.96 9.23 -20.21
N ALA A 366 -15.29 8.17 -19.73
CA ALA A 366 -14.12 7.59 -20.36
C ALA A 366 -14.49 6.69 -21.56
N TYR A 367 -15.55 5.90 -21.44
CA TYR A 367 -15.96 4.88 -22.42
C TYR A 367 -17.05 5.33 -23.40
N SER A 368 -17.59 6.54 -23.25
CA SER A 368 -18.58 7.11 -24.17
C SER A 368 -17.95 7.94 -25.32
N ARG A 369 -16.63 7.97 -25.44
CA ARG A 369 -15.91 8.81 -26.40
C ARG A 369 -15.69 8.14 -27.75
#